data_AF-A0A969FM81-F1
#
_entry.id   AF-A0A969FM81-F1
#
_cell.length_a   1.000
_cell.length_b   1.000
_cell.length_c   1.000
_cell.angle_alpha   90.00
_cell.angle_beta   90.00
_cell.angle_gamma   90.00
#
_symmetry.space_group_name_H-M   'P 1'
#
loop_
_entity.id
_entity.type
_entity.pdbx_description
1 polymer ?
#
loop_
_entity_poly.entity_id
_entity_poly.type
_entity_poly.pdbx_seq_one_letter_code
_entity_poly.pdbx_strand_id
1 'polypeptide(L)'
;MRFQITLATTAAAAMLIAAAAARGDLGCIALASLSAFSGANLSSGVVDRRRRNEIENATAAAYKRGSSTAENASQARFDEIMSEHKRALDRAANEAATGGYERATRLLNLEHSRNVSALKADHEQALASLTRELQATRNQCDELSGRIANHRTEQAKLDRDRGQLKREQESLEKFKNQLTELRLNYKHQGEQARRDQGTIAALRSRLSDLEKAIRSEHERGIKVGAADQLKADEDRLARADLEIATLKAKLTEMSVLLDRRRRAAKFEESLPALDKALGSPKPLLIIGSQGSGKALTLANALSAFAGGEPILPVVLDISEARDPDSSWSRLGVPATDNPELFLRFVERLVTNLESRAHRNNRAAYDSQPWIFPIIDEALCAFDSLTKEDIEGRLAPSLRALESRGHKRKVLPCLLTQNAQIQNLKARGVSTWNTGVLSNFTHIRLNDALASSITIEDTNLDPALAAYLEINEGKFIACIEKDSARGRVKIAIKHPSHHGQSLIDTCPRSGITGLELAAPPAYFPREIASLFGVSAWGGNGEAAVSLTNLDQPESPPALDCDEVATPSTPADLAKQYGLTSLDVSAILDAIDDGLTMSKTCTEAINATKNSKRYRAARSLYQSLTA
;
A
#
# COMPACT_ATOMS: atom_id res chain seq x y z
N MET A 1 -26.22 27.86 -72.27
CA MET A 1 -26.81 27.26 -71.05
C MET A 1 -26.59 25.74 -70.91
N ARG A 2 -26.81 24.91 -71.94
CA ARG A 2 -26.61 23.42 -71.86
C ARG A 2 -25.18 22.95 -71.48
N PHE A 3 -24.15 23.72 -71.83
CA PHE A 3 -22.76 23.36 -71.52
C PHE A 3 -22.35 23.65 -70.06
N GLN A 4 -22.98 24.63 -69.39
CA GLN A 4 -22.62 25.04 -68.03
C GLN A 4 -23.24 24.16 -66.93
N ILE A 5 -24.43 23.59 -67.17
CA ILE A 5 -25.10 22.69 -66.21
C ILE A 5 -24.41 21.32 -66.17
N THR A 6 -23.95 20.83 -67.33
CA THR A 6 -23.20 19.58 -67.45
C THR A 6 -21.83 19.69 -66.78
N LEU A 7 -21.11 20.81 -66.96
CA LEU A 7 -19.81 21.02 -66.31
C LEU A 7 -19.91 21.10 -64.78
N ALA A 8 -20.93 21.78 -64.25
CA ALA A 8 -21.13 21.95 -62.81
C ALA A 8 -21.51 20.65 -62.09
N THR A 9 -22.24 19.75 -62.77
CA THR A 9 -22.66 18.46 -62.21
C THR A 9 -21.53 17.42 -62.23
N THR A 10 -20.70 17.38 -63.28
CA THR A 10 -19.46 16.57 -63.28
C THR A 10 -18.42 17.06 -62.26
N ALA A 11 -18.30 18.37 -62.04
CA ALA A 11 -17.37 18.93 -61.05
C ALA A 11 -17.82 18.62 -59.62
N ALA A 12 -19.12 18.68 -59.32
CA ALA A 12 -19.66 18.34 -58.00
C ALA A 12 -19.53 16.83 -57.69
N ALA A 13 -19.74 15.95 -58.67
CA ALA A 13 -19.54 14.51 -58.52
C ALA A 13 -18.06 14.15 -58.33
N ALA A 14 -17.14 14.78 -59.08
CA ALA A 14 -15.70 14.59 -58.91
C ALA A 14 -15.19 15.11 -57.55
N MET A 15 -15.73 16.23 -57.03
CA MET A 15 -15.39 16.74 -55.70
C MET A 15 -15.92 15.86 -54.56
N LEU A 16 -17.10 15.23 -54.71
CA LEU A 16 -17.63 14.28 -53.72
C LEU A 16 -16.85 12.96 -53.70
N ILE A 17 -16.38 12.48 -54.85
CA ILE A 17 -15.52 11.30 -54.97
C ILE A 17 -14.11 11.59 -54.41
N ALA A 18 -13.55 12.78 -54.68
CA ALA A 18 -12.28 13.22 -54.08
C ALA A 18 -12.38 13.42 -52.56
N ALA A 19 -13.52 13.90 -52.05
CA ALA A 19 -13.76 14.04 -50.60
C ALA A 19 -13.98 12.69 -49.89
N ALA A 20 -14.48 11.67 -50.60
CA ALA A 20 -14.57 10.29 -50.10
C ALA A 20 -13.19 9.58 -50.13
N ALA A 21 -12.37 9.85 -51.14
CA ALA A 21 -10.99 9.34 -51.22
C ALA A 21 -10.05 10.00 -50.17
N ALA A 22 -10.21 11.29 -49.89
CA ALA A 22 -9.45 12.01 -48.87
C ALA A 22 -9.81 11.63 -47.42
N ARG A 23 -10.88 10.88 -47.17
CA ARG A 23 -11.25 10.36 -45.85
C ARG A 23 -10.73 8.93 -45.59
N GLY A 24 -9.95 8.38 -46.52
CA GLY A 24 -9.28 7.07 -46.40
C GLY A 24 -8.09 7.03 -45.44
N ASP A 25 -7.74 8.13 -44.77
CA ASP A 25 -6.60 8.25 -43.84
C ASP A 25 -6.76 7.49 -42.51
N LEU A 26 -7.88 6.79 -42.31
CA LEU A 26 -8.13 6.00 -41.10
C LEU A 26 -7.29 4.72 -41.00
N GLY A 27 -6.71 4.25 -42.11
CA GLY A 27 -5.72 3.16 -42.09
C GLY A 27 -4.41 3.58 -41.41
N CYS A 28 -4.00 4.85 -41.55
CA CYS A 28 -2.75 5.36 -41.00
C CYS A 28 -2.79 5.53 -39.48
N ILE A 29 -3.97 5.83 -38.90
CA ILE A 29 -4.13 6.07 -37.47
C ILE A 29 -4.14 4.76 -36.66
N ALA A 30 -4.74 3.68 -37.19
CA ALA A 30 -4.69 2.36 -36.54
C ALA A 30 -3.28 1.72 -36.61
N LEU A 31 -2.48 2.09 -37.64
CA LEU A 31 -1.14 1.54 -37.87
C LEU A 31 -0.03 2.29 -37.12
N ALA A 32 -0.16 3.60 -36.89
CA ALA A 32 0.75 4.34 -36.00
C ALA A 32 0.71 3.83 -34.56
N SER A 33 -0.44 3.31 -34.10
CA SER A 33 -0.60 2.68 -32.78
C SER A 33 0.08 1.30 -32.69
N LEU A 34 0.21 0.57 -33.81
CA LEU A 34 0.87 -0.74 -33.88
C LEU A 34 2.39 -0.63 -34.03
N SER A 35 2.90 0.40 -34.71
CA SER A 35 4.35 0.62 -34.87
C SER A 35 5.00 1.24 -33.62
N ALA A 36 4.29 2.08 -32.88
CA ALA A 36 4.70 2.57 -31.56
C ALA A 36 4.77 1.46 -30.49
N PHE A 37 4.20 0.28 -30.77
CA PHE A 37 4.07 -0.82 -29.82
C PHE A 37 5.30 -1.74 -29.73
N SER A 38 6.30 -1.59 -30.61
CA SER A 38 7.46 -2.50 -30.67
C SER A 38 8.73 -2.02 -29.95
N GLY A 39 8.62 -0.95 -29.16
CA GLY A 39 9.75 -0.37 -28.42
C GLY A 39 9.75 -0.75 -26.94
N ALA A 40 10.03 -2.01 -26.58
CA ALA A 40 10.45 -2.38 -25.22
C ALA A 40 11.23 -3.71 -25.18
N ASN A 41 12.56 -3.58 -25.28
CA ASN A 41 13.66 -4.43 -24.77
C ASN A 41 13.89 -5.90 -25.25
N LEU A 42 14.84 -5.98 -26.22
CA LEU A 42 16.11 -6.75 -26.19
C LEU A 42 16.09 -8.27 -25.94
N SER A 43 15.95 -9.06 -27.02
CA SER A 43 16.93 -10.10 -27.45
C SER A 43 16.42 -10.96 -28.62
N SER A 44 16.45 -10.46 -29.86
CA SER A 44 16.69 -11.26 -31.11
C SER A 44 16.40 -10.44 -32.38
N GLY A 45 17.31 -9.51 -32.72
CA GLY A 45 17.13 -8.52 -33.80
C GLY A 45 16.92 -9.05 -35.24
N VAL A 46 16.92 -10.36 -35.49
CA VAL A 46 16.69 -10.96 -36.82
C VAL A 46 15.27 -11.51 -36.98
N VAL A 47 14.66 -12.01 -35.89
CA VAL A 47 13.29 -12.57 -35.93
C VAL A 47 12.25 -11.44 -35.99
N ASP A 48 12.51 -10.32 -35.30
CA ASP A 48 11.57 -9.19 -35.25
C ASP A 48 11.49 -8.39 -36.57
N ARG A 49 12.58 -8.28 -37.35
CA ARG A 49 12.54 -7.58 -38.65
C ARG A 49 11.75 -8.35 -39.70
N ARG A 50 11.88 -9.68 -39.73
CA ARG A 50 11.15 -10.52 -40.69
C ARG A 50 9.65 -10.47 -40.42
N ARG A 51 9.26 -10.52 -39.14
CA ARG A 51 7.86 -10.42 -38.71
C ARG A 51 7.25 -9.05 -38.99
N ARG A 52 8.00 -7.94 -38.80
CA ARG A 52 7.55 -6.60 -39.21
C ARG A 52 7.34 -6.50 -40.72
N ASN A 53 8.29 -6.97 -41.52
CA ASN A 53 8.18 -6.92 -42.98
C ASN A 53 7.02 -7.79 -43.51
N GLU A 54 6.73 -8.93 -42.86
CA GLU A 54 5.59 -9.78 -43.21
C GLU A 54 4.25 -9.09 -42.88
N ILE A 55 4.17 -8.39 -41.75
CA ILE A 55 2.99 -7.60 -41.38
C ILE A 55 2.80 -6.42 -42.34
N GLU A 56 3.86 -5.68 -42.66
CA GLU A 56 3.83 -4.54 -43.61
C GLU A 56 3.46 -4.97 -45.04
N ASN A 57 3.94 -6.12 -45.50
CA ASN A 57 3.59 -6.64 -46.81
C ASN A 57 2.14 -7.18 -46.86
N ALA A 58 1.69 -7.83 -45.80
CA ALA A 58 0.31 -8.30 -45.68
C ALA A 58 -0.69 -7.13 -45.64
N THR A 59 -0.35 -6.04 -44.95
CA THR A 59 -1.18 -4.83 -44.89
C THR A 59 -1.20 -4.08 -46.22
N ALA A 60 -0.05 -3.91 -46.89
CA ALA A 60 0.00 -3.31 -48.22
C ALA A 60 -0.83 -4.12 -49.25
N ALA A 61 -0.77 -5.45 -49.18
CA ALA A 61 -1.55 -6.33 -50.06
C ALA A 61 -3.07 -6.33 -49.74
N ALA A 62 -3.47 -6.14 -48.48
CA ALA A 62 -4.86 -5.98 -48.10
C ALA A 62 -5.43 -4.64 -48.57
N TYR A 63 -4.67 -3.55 -48.39
CA TYR A 63 -5.04 -2.21 -48.85
C TYR A 63 -5.22 -2.15 -50.37
N LYS A 64 -4.26 -2.71 -51.12
CA LYS A 64 -4.31 -2.74 -52.59
C LYS A 64 -5.48 -3.56 -53.12
N ARG A 65 -5.83 -4.68 -52.46
CA ARG A 65 -7.01 -5.48 -52.81
C ARG A 65 -8.29 -4.71 -52.54
N GLY A 66 -8.45 -4.14 -51.35
CA GLY A 66 -9.61 -3.33 -50.97
C GLY A 66 -9.87 -2.15 -51.91
N SER A 67 -8.83 -1.37 -52.23
CA SER A 67 -8.91 -0.25 -53.19
C SER A 67 -9.32 -0.74 -54.59
N SER A 68 -8.73 -1.82 -55.11
CA SER A 68 -9.09 -2.34 -56.44
C SER A 68 -10.53 -2.86 -56.53
N THR A 69 -11.07 -3.50 -55.48
CA THR A 69 -12.48 -3.94 -55.46
C THR A 69 -13.45 -2.78 -55.33
N ALA A 70 -13.10 -1.75 -54.54
CA ALA A 70 -13.92 -0.55 -54.39
C ALA A 70 -13.95 0.29 -55.68
N GLU A 71 -12.81 0.41 -56.37
CA GLU A 71 -12.69 1.08 -57.67
C GLU A 71 -13.45 0.33 -58.77
N ASN A 72 -13.35 -0.99 -58.84
CA ASN A 72 -14.09 -1.78 -59.84
C ASN A 72 -15.61 -1.72 -59.62
N ALA A 73 -16.07 -1.73 -58.36
CA ALA A 73 -17.49 -1.63 -58.03
C ALA A 73 -18.05 -0.22 -58.29
N SER A 74 -17.27 0.84 -58.01
CA SER A 74 -17.69 2.22 -58.28
C SER A 74 -17.71 2.51 -59.79
N GLN A 75 -16.75 1.99 -60.55
CA GLN A 75 -16.68 2.14 -62.00
C GLN A 75 -17.84 1.41 -62.70
N ALA A 76 -18.13 0.16 -62.32
CA ALA A 76 -19.25 -0.59 -62.90
C ALA A 76 -20.61 0.10 -62.68
N ARG A 77 -20.81 0.69 -61.51
CA ARG A 77 -22.04 1.42 -61.17
C ARG A 77 -22.13 2.79 -61.88
N PHE A 78 -21.00 3.47 -62.05
CA PHE A 78 -20.93 4.69 -62.85
C PHE A 78 -21.32 4.41 -64.31
N ASP A 79 -20.81 3.33 -64.88
CA ASP A 79 -21.12 2.93 -66.26
C ASP A 79 -22.62 2.56 -66.43
N GLU A 80 -23.23 1.93 -65.41
CA GLU A 80 -24.67 1.65 -65.37
C GLU A 80 -25.52 2.94 -65.37
N ILE A 81 -25.20 3.89 -64.47
CA ILE A 81 -25.89 5.18 -64.36
C ILE A 81 -25.74 5.99 -65.67
N MET A 82 -24.56 5.97 -66.27
CA MET A 82 -24.31 6.66 -67.55
C MET A 82 -25.06 6.01 -68.71
N SER A 83 -25.19 4.68 -68.73
CA SER A 83 -26.00 3.96 -69.70
C SER A 83 -27.49 4.31 -69.56
N GLU A 84 -28.02 4.39 -68.33
CA GLU A 84 -29.41 4.77 -68.09
C GLU A 84 -29.66 6.23 -68.48
N HIS A 85 -28.76 7.14 -68.12
CA HIS A 85 -28.85 8.55 -68.48
C HIS A 85 -28.80 8.76 -70.01
N LYS A 86 -28.03 7.94 -70.74
CA LYS A 86 -28.02 7.97 -72.21
C LYS A 86 -29.38 7.55 -72.78
N ARG A 87 -29.98 6.47 -72.26
CA ARG A 87 -31.33 6.03 -72.66
C ARG A 87 -32.41 7.07 -72.32
N ALA A 88 -32.25 7.81 -71.23
CA ALA A 88 -33.06 8.98 -70.86
C ALA A 88 -33.05 10.05 -71.94
N LEU A 89 -31.84 10.44 -72.34
CA LEU A 89 -31.59 11.49 -73.32
C LEU A 89 -32.15 11.11 -74.68
N ASP A 90 -31.99 9.85 -75.10
CA ASP A 90 -32.53 9.36 -76.37
C ASP A 90 -34.07 9.39 -76.37
N ARG A 91 -34.73 9.03 -75.25
CA ARG A 91 -36.20 9.12 -75.10
C ARG A 91 -36.67 10.57 -75.11
N ALA A 92 -35.99 11.46 -74.39
CA ALA A 92 -36.33 12.87 -74.33
C ALA A 92 -36.11 13.58 -75.69
N ALA A 93 -35.08 13.20 -76.44
CA ALA A 93 -34.81 13.70 -77.79
C ALA A 93 -35.92 13.31 -78.77
N ASN A 94 -36.40 12.05 -78.71
CA ASN A 94 -37.52 11.57 -79.52
C ASN A 94 -38.84 12.29 -79.18
N GLU A 95 -39.13 12.55 -77.90
CA GLU A 95 -40.32 13.31 -77.51
C GLU A 95 -40.25 14.79 -77.93
N ALA A 96 -39.08 15.42 -77.81
CA ALA A 96 -38.86 16.79 -78.25
C ALA A 96 -39.04 16.95 -79.77
N ALA A 97 -38.64 15.93 -80.56
CA ALA A 97 -38.83 15.91 -82.00
C ALA A 97 -40.32 15.86 -82.42
N THR A 98 -41.20 15.34 -81.56
CA THR A 98 -42.66 15.33 -81.76
C THR A 98 -43.39 16.58 -81.25
N GLY A 99 -42.65 17.64 -80.87
CA GLY A 99 -43.21 18.91 -80.39
C GLY A 99 -43.50 18.96 -78.88
N GLY A 100 -43.17 17.91 -78.12
CA GLY A 100 -43.49 17.76 -76.70
C GLY A 100 -42.40 18.23 -75.73
N TYR A 101 -41.83 19.43 -75.90
CA TYR A 101 -40.69 19.93 -75.10
C TYR A 101 -40.90 19.92 -73.58
N GLU A 102 -42.13 20.20 -73.10
CA GLU A 102 -42.44 20.16 -71.67
C GLU A 102 -42.43 18.72 -71.10
N ARG A 103 -42.84 17.72 -71.88
CA ARG A 103 -42.79 16.31 -71.47
C ARG A 103 -41.36 15.79 -71.43
N ALA A 104 -40.55 16.11 -72.44
CA ALA A 104 -39.13 15.77 -72.47
C ALA A 104 -38.36 16.36 -71.27
N THR A 105 -38.66 17.61 -70.89
CA THR A 105 -38.04 18.27 -69.73
C THR A 105 -38.47 17.63 -68.40
N ARG A 106 -39.75 17.26 -68.27
CA ARG A 106 -40.23 16.54 -67.07
C ARG A 106 -39.60 15.16 -66.93
N LEU A 107 -39.43 14.41 -68.02
CA LEU A 107 -38.78 13.10 -67.99
C LEU A 107 -37.32 13.20 -67.54
N LEU A 108 -36.55 14.15 -68.10
CA LEU A 108 -35.15 14.35 -67.70
C LEU A 108 -35.02 14.77 -66.23
N ASN A 109 -35.90 15.64 -65.73
CA ASN A 109 -35.90 16.04 -64.32
C ASN A 109 -36.26 14.87 -63.39
N LEU A 110 -37.20 14.02 -63.79
CA LEU A 110 -37.66 12.88 -63.01
C LEU A 110 -36.59 11.77 -62.98
N GLU A 111 -35.88 11.56 -64.09
CA GLU A 111 -34.77 10.62 -64.17
C GLU A 111 -33.52 11.14 -63.43
N HIS A 112 -33.22 12.43 -63.51
CA HIS A 112 -32.18 13.06 -62.68
C HIS A 112 -32.49 12.92 -61.18
N SER A 113 -33.73 13.18 -60.77
CA SER A 113 -34.17 13.03 -59.38
C SER A 113 -34.05 11.58 -58.87
N ARG A 114 -34.40 10.60 -59.72
CA ARG A 114 -34.23 9.17 -59.40
C ARG A 114 -32.76 8.79 -59.24
N ASN A 115 -31.89 9.22 -60.16
CA ASN A 115 -30.47 8.90 -60.12
C ASN A 115 -29.78 9.54 -58.90
N VAL A 116 -30.13 10.78 -58.56
CA VAL A 116 -29.61 11.45 -57.34
C VAL A 116 -30.10 10.75 -56.08
N SER A 117 -31.35 10.27 -56.05
CA SER A 117 -31.90 9.56 -54.88
C SER A 117 -31.27 8.19 -54.70
N ALA A 118 -31.04 7.44 -55.80
CA ALA A 118 -30.34 6.16 -55.78
C ALA A 118 -28.90 6.33 -55.25
N LEU A 119 -28.14 7.27 -55.83
CA LEU A 119 -26.77 7.57 -55.39
C LEU A 119 -26.68 7.98 -53.91
N LYS A 120 -27.66 8.73 -53.39
CA LYS A 120 -27.73 9.07 -51.97
C LYS A 120 -27.97 7.83 -51.11
N ALA A 121 -28.95 7.02 -51.47
CA ALA A 121 -29.32 5.82 -50.70
C ALA A 121 -28.13 4.85 -50.60
N ASP A 122 -27.39 4.66 -51.68
CA ASP A 122 -26.27 3.74 -51.65
C ASP A 122 -24.93 4.34 -51.20
N HIS A 123 -24.79 5.68 -51.17
CA HIS A 123 -23.78 6.36 -50.35
C HIS A 123 -24.04 6.18 -48.84
N GLU A 124 -25.30 6.34 -48.40
CA GLU A 124 -25.69 6.12 -47.01
C GLU A 124 -25.49 4.66 -46.59
N GLN A 125 -25.80 3.71 -47.47
CA GLN A 125 -25.54 2.29 -47.23
C GLN A 125 -24.03 1.98 -47.12
N ALA A 126 -23.21 2.58 -47.98
CA ALA A 126 -21.76 2.45 -47.91
C ALA A 126 -21.21 3.02 -46.59
N LEU A 127 -21.62 4.24 -46.19
CA LEU A 127 -21.24 4.84 -44.92
C LEU A 127 -21.66 3.98 -43.71
N ALA A 128 -22.88 3.43 -43.73
CA ALA A 128 -23.37 2.55 -42.68
C ALA A 128 -22.53 1.26 -42.57
N SER A 129 -22.12 0.67 -43.70
CA SER A 129 -21.25 -0.51 -43.71
C SER A 129 -19.86 -0.21 -43.13
N LEU A 130 -19.25 0.90 -43.55
CA LEU A 130 -17.93 1.34 -43.10
C LEU A 130 -17.91 1.70 -41.60
N THR A 131 -18.99 2.31 -41.12
CA THR A 131 -19.15 2.62 -39.69
C THR A 131 -19.25 1.34 -38.85
N ARG A 132 -19.96 0.31 -39.32
CA ARG A 132 -20.03 -0.98 -38.64
C ARG A 132 -18.68 -1.70 -38.60
N GLU A 133 -17.93 -1.69 -39.71
CA GLU A 133 -16.59 -2.29 -39.76
C GLU A 133 -15.59 -1.55 -38.86
N LEU A 134 -15.65 -0.21 -38.82
CA LEU A 134 -14.84 0.59 -37.89
C LEU A 134 -15.18 0.30 -36.42
N GLN A 135 -16.46 0.11 -36.12
CA GLN A 135 -16.87 -0.22 -34.76
C GLN A 135 -16.46 -1.65 -34.38
N ALA A 136 -16.54 -2.60 -35.31
CA ALA A 136 -16.07 -3.97 -35.08
C ALA A 136 -14.55 -4.03 -34.87
N THR A 137 -13.76 -3.28 -35.63
CA THR A 137 -12.30 -3.23 -35.47
C THR A 137 -11.89 -2.52 -34.18
N ARG A 138 -12.59 -1.45 -33.77
CA ARG A 138 -12.38 -0.82 -32.45
C ARG A 138 -12.63 -1.79 -31.30
N ASN A 139 -13.75 -2.51 -31.34
CA ASN A 139 -14.07 -3.51 -30.32
C ASN A 139 -12.99 -4.61 -30.22
N GLN A 140 -12.43 -5.04 -31.36
CA GLN A 140 -11.32 -6.01 -31.38
C GLN A 140 -10.02 -5.42 -30.79
N CYS A 141 -9.70 -4.16 -31.08
CA CYS A 141 -8.55 -3.48 -30.50
C CYS A 141 -8.68 -3.31 -28.98
N ASP A 142 -9.86 -2.98 -28.49
CA ASP A 142 -10.13 -2.83 -27.05
C ASP A 142 -10.02 -4.18 -26.33
N GLU A 143 -10.55 -5.26 -26.92
CA GLU A 143 -10.43 -6.61 -26.37
C GLU A 143 -8.96 -7.07 -26.30
N LEU A 144 -8.19 -6.86 -27.36
CA LEU A 144 -6.76 -7.19 -27.39
C LEU A 144 -5.96 -6.36 -26.38
N SER A 145 -6.27 -5.07 -26.25
CA SER A 145 -5.64 -4.18 -25.27
C SER A 145 -5.91 -4.64 -23.84
N GLY A 146 -7.14 -5.08 -23.55
CA GLY A 146 -7.51 -5.68 -22.27
C GLY A 146 -6.73 -6.97 -21.97
N ARG A 147 -6.61 -7.88 -22.95
CA ARG A 147 -5.82 -9.12 -22.79
C ARG A 147 -4.34 -8.84 -22.52
N ILE A 148 -3.76 -7.84 -23.18
CA ILE A 148 -2.36 -7.44 -22.96
C ILE A 148 -2.18 -6.85 -21.56
N ALA A 149 -3.10 -6.01 -21.10
CA ALA A 149 -3.06 -5.46 -19.76
C ALA A 149 -3.07 -6.58 -18.71
N ASN A 150 -3.91 -7.61 -18.89
CA ASN A 150 -3.94 -8.78 -18.01
C ASN A 150 -2.63 -9.59 -18.05
N HIS A 151 -2.03 -9.79 -19.22
CA HIS A 151 -0.72 -10.46 -19.27
C HIS A 151 0.40 -9.67 -18.60
N ARG A 152 0.37 -8.33 -18.66
CA ARG A 152 1.34 -7.48 -17.95
C ARG A 152 1.19 -7.60 -16.43
N THR A 153 -0.05 -7.68 -15.92
CA THR A 153 -0.29 -7.85 -14.48
C THR A 153 0.14 -9.24 -14.00
N GLU A 154 -0.10 -10.29 -14.80
CA GLU A 154 0.40 -11.65 -14.55
C GLU A 154 1.93 -11.72 -14.53
N GLN A 155 2.58 -11.08 -15.50
CA GLN A 155 4.04 -11.05 -15.58
C GLN A 155 4.66 -10.31 -14.39
N ALA A 156 4.08 -9.18 -13.99
CA ALA A 156 4.49 -8.45 -12.80
C ALA A 156 4.26 -9.24 -11.49
N LYS A 157 3.30 -10.18 -11.47
CA LYS A 157 3.10 -11.11 -10.35
C LYS A 157 4.19 -12.18 -10.32
N LEU A 158 4.50 -12.80 -11.47
CA LEU A 158 5.57 -13.80 -11.58
C LEU A 158 6.94 -13.25 -11.20
N ASP A 159 7.26 -12.02 -11.57
CA ASP A 159 8.54 -11.38 -11.22
C ASP A 159 8.63 -11.08 -9.71
N ARG A 160 7.50 -10.75 -9.07
CA ARG A 160 7.41 -10.62 -7.60
C ARG A 160 7.63 -11.96 -6.91
N ASP A 161 6.96 -13.01 -7.38
CA ASP A 161 7.09 -14.36 -6.82
C ASP A 161 8.53 -14.88 -6.93
N ARG A 162 9.20 -14.61 -8.07
CA ARG A 162 10.65 -14.91 -8.25
C ARG A 162 11.54 -14.14 -7.28
N GLY A 163 11.25 -12.86 -7.06
CA GLY A 163 11.97 -12.03 -6.09
C GLY A 163 11.82 -12.54 -4.66
N GLN A 164 10.61 -12.97 -4.28
CA GLN A 164 10.35 -13.56 -2.97
C GLN A 164 11.09 -14.89 -2.79
N LEU A 165 11.03 -15.79 -3.77
CA LEU A 165 11.76 -17.07 -3.76
C LEU A 165 13.27 -16.87 -3.57
N LYS A 166 13.87 -15.87 -4.23
CA LYS A 166 15.29 -15.56 -4.07
C LYS A 166 15.62 -15.09 -2.64
N ARG A 167 14.79 -14.23 -2.06
CA ARG A 167 14.95 -13.78 -0.66
C ARG A 167 14.80 -14.92 0.34
N GLU A 168 13.87 -15.83 0.09
CA GLU A 168 13.68 -17.03 0.93
C GLU A 168 14.89 -17.98 0.86
N GLN A 169 15.49 -18.15 -0.32
CA GLN A 169 16.74 -18.91 -0.47
C GLN A 169 17.91 -18.27 0.30
N GLU A 170 18.09 -16.96 0.19
CA GLU A 170 19.12 -16.22 0.93
C GLU A 170 18.90 -16.31 2.46
N SER A 171 17.64 -16.28 2.90
CA SER A 171 17.28 -16.46 4.31
C SER A 171 17.60 -17.88 4.80
N LEU A 172 17.29 -18.90 4.00
CA LEU A 172 17.60 -20.30 4.30
C LEU A 172 19.12 -20.55 4.41
N GLU A 173 19.91 -19.94 3.52
CA GLU A 173 21.38 -20.01 3.60
C GLU A 173 21.91 -19.35 4.88
N LYS A 174 21.41 -18.17 5.23
CA LYS A 174 21.78 -17.50 6.49
C LYS A 174 21.45 -18.37 7.70
N PHE A 175 20.27 -19.00 7.70
CA PHE A 175 19.87 -19.90 8.78
C PHE A 175 20.77 -21.14 8.88
N LYS A 176 21.14 -21.74 7.75
CA LYS A 176 22.11 -22.87 7.72
C LYS A 176 23.47 -22.46 8.29
N ASN A 177 23.95 -21.26 7.97
CA ASN A 177 25.22 -20.76 8.49
C ASN A 177 25.15 -20.53 10.00
N GLN A 178 24.08 -19.89 10.49
CA GLN A 178 23.83 -19.70 11.93
C GLN A 178 23.75 -21.03 12.68
N LEU A 179 23.08 -22.04 12.11
CA LEU A 179 22.96 -23.37 12.72
C LEU A 179 24.32 -24.08 12.78
N THR A 180 25.17 -23.86 11.77
CA THR A 180 26.55 -24.37 11.74
C THR A 180 27.42 -23.71 12.81
N GLU A 181 27.32 -22.39 12.97
CA GLU A 181 28.01 -21.64 14.03
C GLU A 181 27.53 -22.06 15.43
N LEU A 182 26.22 -22.21 15.64
CA LEU A 182 25.64 -22.71 16.89
C LEU A 182 26.17 -24.10 17.23
N ARG A 183 26.28 -24.99 16.24
CA ARG A 183 26.82 -26.34 16.42
C ARG A 183 28.30 -26.33 16.79
N LEU A 184 29.09 -25.44 16.18
CA LEU A 184 30.50 -25.22 16.54
C LEU A 184 30.64 -24.69 17.96
N ASN A 185 29.84 -23.69 18.33
CA ASN A 185 29.83 -23.12 19.68
C ASN A 185 29.44 -24.17 20.74
N TYR A 186 28.42 -24.98 20.47
CA TYR A 186 28.02 -26.05 21.39
C TYR A 186 29.11 -27.11 21.56
N LYS A 187 29.80 -27.47 20.47
CA LYS A 187 30.94 -28.39 20.53
C LYS A 187 32.09 -27.81 21.35
N HIS A 188 32.40 -26.53 21.17
CA HIS A 188 33.44 -25.85 21.93
C HIS A 188 33.10 -25.74 23.42
N GLN A 189 31.83 -25.44 23.75
CA GLN A 189 31.33 -25.45 25.13
C GLN A 189 31.39 -26.85 25.75
N GLY A 190 31.06 -27.90 25.00
CA GLY A 190 31.18 -29.29 25.47
C GLY A 190 32.63 -29.71 25.71
N GLU A 191 33.56 -29.29 24.85
CA GLU A 191 35.01 -29.51 25.04
C GLU A 191 35.54 -28.72 26.24
N GLN A 192 35.08 -27.47 26.42
CA GLN A 192 35.45 -26.65 27.56
C GLN A 192 34.90 -27.25 28.87
N ALA A 193 33.65 -27.70 28.90
CA ALA A 193 33.07 -28.39 30.04
C ALA A 193 33.83 -29.69 30.39
N ARG A 194 34.31 -30.45 29.39
CA ARG A 194 35.15 -31.63 29.62
C ARG A 194 36.53 -31.27 30.18
N ARG A 195 37.15 -30.19 29.68
CA ARG A 195 38.40 -29.67 30.24
C ARG A 195 38.18 -29.22 31.67
N ASP A 196 37.16 -28.42 31.92
CA ASP A 196 36.81 -27.93 33.26
C ASP A 196 36.51 -29.08 34.21
N GLN A 197 35.81 -30.12 33.76
CA GLN A 197 35.56 -31.34 34.56
C GLN A 197 36.86 -32.11 34.84
N GLY A 198 37.78 -32.19 33.88
CA GLY A 198 39.12 -32.74 34.08
C GLY A 198 39.95 -31.91 35.07
N THR A 199 39.90 -30.59 34.97
CA THR A 199 40.54 -29.65 35.90
C THR A 199 39.93 -29.77 37.29
N ILE A 200 38.60 -29.89 37.42
CA ILE A 200 37.91 -30.13 38.70
C ILE A 200 38.33 -31.47 39.29
N ALA A 201 38.42 -32.53 38.48
CA ALA A 201 38.88 -33.84 38.96
C ALA A 201 40.33 -33.78 39.44
N ALA A 202 41.21 -33.10 38.69
CA ALA A 202 42.61 -32.88 39.08
C ALA A 202 42.73 -32.01 40.34
N LEU A 203 41.93 -30.95 40.45
CA LEU A 203 41.87 -30.09 41.64
C LEU A 203 41.32 -30.84 42.85
N ARG A 204 40.32 -31.70 42.68
CA ARG A 204 39.81 -32.58 43.76
C ARG A 204 40.84 -33.60 44.21
N SER A 205 41.57 -34.21 43.27
CA SER A 205 42.70 -35.09 43.59
C SER A 205 43.76 -34.34 44.37
N ARG A 206 44.16 -33.16 43.87
CA ARG A 206 45.18 -32.32 44.51
C ARG A 206 44.73 -31.78 45.86
N LEU A 207 43.45 -31.45 46.04
CA LEU A 207 42.87 -31.12 47.34
C LEU A 207 42.93 -32.31 48.28
N SER A 208 42.60 -33.52 47.83
CA SER A 208 42.72 -34.74 48.65
C SER A 208 44.17 -35.03 49.03
N ASP A 209 45.10 -34.85 48.10
CA ASP A 209 46.54 -35.05 48.34
C ASP A 209 47.09 -33.96 49.27
N LEU A 210 46.66 -32.71 49.13
CA LEU A 210 46.99 -31.62 50.04
C LEU A 210 46.37 -31.81 51.42
N GLU A 211 45.14 -32.29 51.53
CA GLU A 211 44.50 -32.63 52.80
C GLU A 211 45.25 -33.76 53.51
N LYS A 212 45.74 -34.75 52.78
CA LYS A 212 46.62 -35.81 53.31
C LYS A 212 47.99 -35.26 53.71
N ALA A 213 48.57 -34.39 52.89
CA ALA A 213 49.85 -33.76 53.17
C ALA A 213 49.77 -32.86 54.41
N ILE A 214 48.76 -31.99 54.52
CA ILE A 214 48.50 -31.15 55.68
C ILE A 214 48.24 -32.01 56.92
N ARG A 215 47.49 -33.12 56.83
CA ARG A 215 47.36 -34.05 57.97
C ARG A 215 48.70 -34.66 58.37
N SER A 216 49.53 -35.07 57.40
CA SER A 216 50.86 -35.64 57.67
C SER A 216 51.88 -34.61 58.17
N GLU A 217 51.76 -33.35 57.74
CA GLU A 217 52.53 -32.19 58.18
C GLU A 217 52.06 -31.72 59.56
N HIS A 218 50.76 -31.79 59.87
CA HIS A 218 50.23 -31.54 61.21
C HIS A 218 50.69 -32.62 62.19
N GLU A 219 50.72 -33.89 61.77
CA GLU A 219 51.31 -35.00 62.52
C GLU A 219 52.84 -34.87 62.68
N ARG A 220 53.56 -34.34 61.67
CA ARG A 220 55.00 -34.02 61.73
C ARG A 220 55.33 -32.76 62.52
N GLY A 221 54.45 -31.76 62.48
CA GLY A 221 54.57 -30.44 63.11
C GLY A 221 54.34 -30.48 64.63
N ILE A 222 53.75 -31.56 65.15
CA ILE A 222 53.82 -31.91 66.57
C ILE A 222 55.26 -32.27 67.00
N LYS A 223 56.22 -32.47 66.07
CA LYS A 223 57.56 -32.97 66.41
C LYS A 223 58.81 -32.16 66.03
N VAL A 224 58.83 -31.16 65.14
CA VAL A 224 60.07 -30.38 64.93
C VAL A 224 59.77 -28.94 64.51
N GLY A 225 60.47 -27.99 65.14
CA GLY A 225 60.31 -26.56 64.90
C GLY A 225 60.87 -26.08 63.56
N ALA A 226 60.14 -25.15 62.93
CA ALA A 226 60.63 -24.23 61.91
C ALA A 226 59.64 -23.04 61.80
N ALA A 227 59.95 -21.95 62.50
CA ALA A 227 59.09 -20.76 62.56
C ALA A 227 58.89 -20.06 61.19
N ASP A 228 59.83 -20.24 60.25
CA ASP A 228 59.78 -19.60 58.93
C ASP A 228 58.91 -20.37 57.91
N GLN A 229 58.77 -21.69 58.04
CA GLN A 229 57.87 -22.51 57.21
C GLN A 229 56.41 -22.34 57.62
N LEU A 230 56.16 -22.22 58.93
CA LEU A 230 54.84 -21.98 59.48
C LEU A 230 54.24 -20.67 58.95
N LYS A 231 55.05 -19.61 58.85
CA LYS A 231 54.63 -18.31 58.29
C LYS A 231 54.33 -18.38 56.78
N ALA A 232 55.11 -19.13 56.01
CA ALA A 232 54.87 -19.31 54.58
C ALA A 232 53.61 -20.13 54.29
N ASP A 233 53.28 -21.09 55.15
CA ASP A 233 52.07 -21.89 55.04
C ASP A 233 50.83 -21.14 55.56
N GLU A 234 50.97 -20.31 56.60
CA GLU A 234 49.93 -19.34 57.02
C GLU A 234 49.58 -18.37 55.88
N ASP A 235 50.57 -17.81 55.18
CA ASP A 235 50.35 -16.92 54.04
C ASP A 235 49.66 -17.63 52.86
N ARG A 236 49.94 -18.91 52.65
CA ARG A 236 49.28 -19.73 51.61
C ARG A 236 47.84 -20.07 51.99
N LEU A 237 47.59 -20.38 53.25
CA LEU A 237 46.23 -20.59 53.78
C LEU A 237 45.39 -19.33 53.66
N ALA A 238 45.94 -18.16 54.04
CA ALA A 238 45.24 -16.88 53.92
C ALA A 238 44.86 -16.55 52.46
N ARG A 239 45.72 -16.88 51.48
CA ARG A 239 45.41 -16.71 50.06
C ARG A 239 44.33 -17.67 49.56
N ALA A 240 44.37 -18.93 50.00
CA ALA A 240 43.35 -19.93 49.66
C ALA A 240 41.99 -19.55 50.27
N ASP A 241 41.96 -19.06 51.51
CA ASP A 241 40.74 -18.58 52.17
C ASP A 241 40.15 -17.36 51.44
N LEU A 242 41.00 -16.44 50.99
CA LEU A 242 40.57 -15.30 50.17
C LEU A 242 39.98 -15.76 48.82
N GLU A 243 40.60 -16.74 48.16
CA GLU A 243 40.11 -17.29 46.89
C GLU A 243 38.78 -18.04 47.07
N ILE A 244 38.65 -18.84 48.14
CA ILE A 244 37.40 -19.51 48.51
C ILE A 244 36.30 -18.48 48.81
N ALA A 245 36.60 -17.41 49.55
CA ALA A 245 35.65 -16.34 49.83
C ALA A 245 35.18 -15.65 48.53
N THR A 246 36.11 -15.39 47.61
CA THR A 246 35.82 -14.77 46.31
C THR A 246 34.95 -15.66 45.42
N LEU A 247 35.23 -16.98 45.38
CA LEU A 247 34.43 -17.95 44.64
C LEU A 247 33.04 -18.14 45.26
N LYS A 248 32.92 -18.15 46.59
CA LYS A 248 31.63 -18.18 47.30
C LYS A 248 30.79 -16.94 46.97
N ALA A 249 31.40 -15.75 46.91
CA ALA A 249 30.71 -14.52 46.53
C ALA A 249 30.15 -14.61 45.08
N LYS A 250 30.96 -15.04 44.11
CA LYS A 250 30.53 -15.24 42.72
C LYS A 250 29.41 -16.28 42.59
N LEU A 251 29.49 -17.38 43.34
CA LEU A 251 28.46 -18.42 43.34
C LEU A 251 27.13 -17.90 43.92
N THR A 252 27.20 -17.06 44.96
CA THR A 252 26.03 -16.40 45.55
C THR A 252 25.39 -15.45 44.54
N GLU A 253 26.18 -14.63 43.86
CA GLU A 253 25.71 -13.72 42.81
C GLU A 253 25.02 -14.47 41.65
N MET A 254 25.63 -15.55 41.15
CA MET A 254 25.03 -16.40 40.12
C MET A 254 23.71 -17.05 40.57
N SER A 255 23.61 -17.48 41.84
CA SER A 255 22.38 -18.07 42.36
C SER A 255 21.22 -17.05 42.36
N VAL A 256 21.49 -15.79 42.75
CA VAL A 256 20.51 -14.71 42.74
C VAL A 256 20.03 -14.43 41.31
N LEU A 257 20.94 -14.39 40.33
CA LEU A 257 20.59 -14.19 38.92
C LEU A 257 19.72 -15.32 38.36
N LEU A 258 20.03 -16.59 38.69
CA LEU A 258 19.23 -17.73 38.27
C LEU A 258 17.82 -17.70 38.87
N ASP A 259 17.70 -17.34 40.15
CA ASP A 259 16.40 -17.20 40.81
C ASP A 259 15.59 -16.03 40.28
N ARG A 260 16.24 -14.93 39.88
CA ARG A 260 15.57 -13.83 39.15
C ARG A 260 15.05 -14.30 37.79
N ARG A 261 15.86 -15.02 36.99
CA ARG A 261 15.44 -15.59 35.70
C ARG A 261 14.28 -16.57 35.83
N ARG A 262 14.33 -17.45 36.83
CA ARG A 262 13.22 -18.40 37.11
C ARG A 262 11.93 -17.67 37.48
N ARG A 263 12.01 -16.61 38.28
CA ARG A 263 10.84 -15.79 38.64
C ARG A 263 10.27 -15.06 37.42
N ALA A 264 11.12 -14.46 36.59
CA ALA A 264 10.67 -13.81 35.35
C ALA A 264 10.02 -14.79 34.37
N ALA A 265 10.59 -15.98 34.18
CA ALA A 265 9.98 -17.00 33.32
C ALA A 265 8.59 -17.45 33.82
N LYS A 266 8.46 -17.70 35.13
CA LYS A 266 7.16 -18.01 35.75
C LYS A 266 6.15 -16.87 35.60
N PHE A 267 6.61 -15.63 35.72
CA PHE A 267 5.77 -14.46 35.52
C PHE A 267 5.32 -14.35 34.06
N GLU A 268 6.23 -14.54 33.10
CA GLU A 268 5.93 -14.55 31.66
C GLU A 268 4.90 -15.62 31.28
N GLU A 269 5.02 -16.82 31.84
CA GLU A 269 4.04 -17.90 31.67
C GLU A 269 2.66 -17.50 32.21
N SER A 270 2.62 -16.73 33.30
CA SER A 270 1.38 -16.25 33.93
C SER A 270 0.70 -15.09 33.18
N LEU A 271 1.39 -14.45 32.23
CA LEU A 271 0.85 -13.29 31.52
C LEU A 271 -0.40 -13.67 30.71
N PRO A 272 -1.48 -12.89 30.80
CA PRO A 272 -2.66 -13.12 29.97
C PRO A 272 -2.35 -12.84 28.49
N ALA A 273 -3.01 -13.60 27.62
CA ALA A 273 -3.08 -13.29 26.21
C ALA A 273 -3.96 -12.03 25.98
N LEU A 274 -3.76 -11.37 24.84
CA LEU A 274 -4.41 -10.08 24.53
C LEU A 274 -5.94 -10.18 24.56
N ASP A 275 -6.51 -11.23 23.96
CA ASP A 275 -7.94 -11.53 23.92
C ASP A 275 -8.57 -11.57 25.33
N LYS A 276 -7.92 -12.27 26.27
CA LYS A 276 -8.35 -12.35 27.67
C LYS A 276 -8.18 -11.02 28.40
N ALA A 277 -7.20 -10.22 27.99
CA ALA A 277 -6.89 -8.94 28.60
C ALA A 277 -7.81 -7.81 28.12
N LEU A 278 -8.29 -7.80 26.88
CA LEU A 278 -9.08 -6.68 26.31
C LEU A 278 -10.41 -6.41 27.02
N GLY A 279 -11.07 -7.45 27.53
CA GLY A 279 -12.37 -7.30 28.22
C GLY A 279 -13.47 -6.85 27.26
N SER A 280 -14.31 -5.88 27.67
CA SER A 280 -15.40 -5.38 26.84
C SER A 280 -14.90 -4.51 25.67
N PRO A 281 -15.51 -4.58 24.48
CA PRO A 281 -15.10 -3.75 23.35
C PRO A 281 -15.17 -2.25 23.67
N LYS A 282 -14.02 -1.58 23.55
CA LYS A 282 -13.81 -0.15 23.77
C LYS A 282 -12.88 0.41 22.68
N PRO A 283 -12.90 1.72 22.43
CA PRO A 283 -11.93 2.37 21.55
C PRO A 283 -10.49 2.05 21.97
N LEU A 284 -9.60 1.87 21.00
CA LEU A 284 -8.21 1.42 21.24
C LEU A 284 -7.19 2.50 20.90
N LEU A 285 -6.25 2.72 21.81
CA LEU A 285 -5.06 3.53 21.57
C LEU A 285 -3.83 2.64 21.75
N ILE A 286 -3.14 2.31 20.67
CA ILE A 286 -1.90 1.52 20.72
C ILE A 286 -0.70 2.45 20.56
N ILE A 287 0.21 2.35 21.52
CA ILE A 287 1.34 3.25 21.67
C ILE A 287 2.62 2.43 21.58
N GLY A 288 3.48 2.74 20.62
CA GLY A 288 4.74 2.03 20.44
C GLY A 288 5.69 2.75 19.47
N SER A 289 6.98 2.45 19.55
CA SER A 289 7.99 2.93 18.60
C SER A 289 7.81 2.29 17.21
N GLN A 290 8.54 2.78 16.21
CA GLN A 290 8.58 2.15 14.89
C GLN A 290 9.05 0.69 15.02
N GLY A 291 8.43 -0.23 14.28
CA GLY A 291 8.76 -1.66 14.37
C GLY A 291 8.24 -2.40 15.62
N SER A 292 7.55 -1.72 16.54
CA SER A 292 6.97 -2.37 17.73
C SER A 292 5.82 -3.35 17.44
N GLY A 293 5.32 -3.38 16.20
CA GLY A 293 4.20 -4.25 15.80
C GLY A 293 2.82 -3.68 16.16
N LYS A 294 2.64 -2.35 16.05
CA LYS A 294 1.36 -1.65 16.30
C LYS A 294 0.20 -2.20 15.46
N ALA A 295 0.37 -2.27 14.14
CA ALA A 295 -0.66 -2.76 13.21
C ALA A 295 -1.06 -4.22 13.50
N LEU A 296 -0.08 -5.10 13.72
CA LEU A 296 -0.32 -6.51 14.05
C LEU A 296 -1.00 -6.66 15.43
N THR A 297 -0.61 -5.84 16.40
CA THR A 297 -1.29 -5.79 17.70
C THR A 297 -2.76 -5.36 17.54
N LEU A 298 -3.02 -4.35 16.70
CA LEU A 298 -4.39 -3.93 16.41
C LEU A 298 -5.16 -5.05 15.74
N ALA A 299 -4.63 -5.67 14.69
CA ALA A 299 -5.28 -6.76 13.97
C ALA A 299 -5.69 -7.90 14.92
N ASN A 300 -4.80 -8.32 15.83
CA ASN A 300 -5.12 -9.33 16.83
C ASN A 300 -6.22 -8.87 17.80
N ALA A 301 -6.25 -7.59 18.17
CA ALA A 301 -7.32 -7.03 18.99
C ALA A 301 -8.67 -6.98 18.24
N LEU A 302 -8.65 -6.60 16.96
CA LEU A 302 -9.86 -6.56 16.11
C LEU A 302 -10.46 -7.96 15.94
N SER A 303 -9.60 -8.96 15.66
CA SER A 303 -10.01 -10.35 15.56
C SER A 303 -10.63 -10.85 16.87
N ALA A 304 -10.04 -10.52 18.02
CA ALA A 304 -10.59 -10.86 19.33
C ALA A 304 -11.96 -10.21 19.59
N PHE A 305 -12.17 -8.96 19.19
CA PHE A 305 -13.48 -8.29 19.33
C PHE A 305 -14.54 -8.84 18.39
N ALA A 306 -14.16 -9.24 17.19
CA ALA A 306 -15.07 -9.81 16.21
C ALA A 306 -15.40 -11.28 16.48
N GLY A 307 -14.63 -11.98 17.31
CA GLY A 307 -14.84 -13.40 17.58
C GLY A 307 -14.70 -14.27 16.33
N GLY A 308 -13.90 -13.83 15.35
CA GLY A 308 -13.76 -14.47 14.03
C GLY A 308 -14.80 -14.05 12.98
N GLU A 309 -15.75 -13.16 13.30
CA GLU A 309 -16.66 -12.60 12.30
C GLU A 309 -15.92 -11.67 11.31
N PRO A 310 -16.42 -11.53 10.06
CA PRO A 310 -15.92 -10.54 9.12
C PRO A 310 -16.02 -9.11 9.65
N ILE A 311 -14.99 -8.31 9.39
CA ILE A 311 -14.87 -6.93 9.88
C ILE A 311 -14.65 -5.92 8.76
N LEU A 312 -14.84 -4.63 9.07
CA LEU A 312 -14.64 -3.49 8.15
C LEU A 312 -13.63 -2.51 8.74
N PRO A 313 -12.32 -2.82 8.67
CA PRO A 313 -11.27 -1.87 8.98
C PRO A 313 -11.09 -0.89 7.82
N VAL A 314 -11.01 0.41 8.14
CA VAL A 314 -10.63 1.45 7.19
C VAL A 314 -9.50 2.23 7.83
N VAL A 315 -8.33 2.22 7.21
CA VAL A 315 -7.11 2.80 7.77
C VAL A 315 -6.75 4.10 7.06
N LEU A 316 -6.53 5.16 7.83
CA LEU A 316 -5.77 6.33 7.39
C LEU A 316 -4.30 6.11 7.71
N ASP A 317 -3.48 5.89 6.68
CA ASP A 317 -2.04 5.72 6.79
C ASP A 317 -1.34 6.63 5.78
N ILE A 318 -0.95 7.81 6.27
CA ILE A 318 -0.28 8.85 5.46
C ILE A 318 1.11 8.40 5.01
N SER A 319 1.74 7.51 5.78
CA SER A 319 3.14 7.12 5.57
C SER A 319 3.30 5.99 4.55
N GLU A 320 2.44 4.97 4.61
CA GLU A 320 2.69 3.69 3.93
C GLU A 320 1.47 3.12 3.17
N ALA A 321 0.32 3.82 3.08
CA ALA A 321 -0.89 3.22 2.47
C ALA A 321 -0.74 2.75 1.01
N ARG A 322 0.18 3.35 0.24
CA ARG A 322 0.48 2.93 -1.14
C ARG A 322 1.64 1.94 -1.25
N ASP A 323 2.30 1.64 -0.14
CA ASP A 323 3.41 0.72 -0.10
C ASP A 323 2.88 -0.74 -0.02
N PRO A 324 3.13 -1.58 -1.05
CA PRO A 324 2.74 -2.98 -1.01
C PRO A 324 3.44 -3.77 0.10
N ASP A 325 4.57 -3.27 0.63
CA ASP A 325 5.31 -3.84 1.75
C ASP A 325 4.86 -3.30 3.13
N SER A 326 3.88 -2.39 3.16
CA SER A 326 3.33 -1.86 4.41
C SER A 326 2.71 -2.96 5.28
N SER A 327 2.67 -2.71 6.59
CA SER A 327 2.04 -3.64 7.54
C SER A 327 0.57 -3.90 7.20
N TRP A 328 -0.15 -2.88 6.73
CA TRP A 328 -1.57 -2.98 6.36
C TRP A 328 -1.80 -3.74 5.06
N SER A 329 -0.97 -3.50 4.04
CA SER A 329 -0.99 -4.28 2.79
C SER A 329 -0.78 -5.78 3.07
N ARG A 330 0.21 -6.12 3.90
CA ARG A 330 0.50 -7.51 4.30
C ARG A 330 -0.63 -8.15 5.12
N LEU A 331 -1.40 -7.35 5.85
CA LEU A 331 -2.60 -7.76 6.57
C LEU A 331 -3.83 -7.91 5.64
N GLY A 332 -3.72 -7.48 4.37
CA GLY A 332 -4.84 -7.40 3.44
C GLY A 332 -5.87 -6.34 3.86
N VAL A 333 -5.49 -5.36 4.68
CA VAL A 333 -6.39 -4.34 5.21
C VAL A 333 -6.39 -3.11 4.29
N PRO A 334 -7.57 -2.61 3.88
CA PRO A 334 -7.68 -1.40 3.09
C PRO A 334 -7.14 -0.17 3.82
N ALA A 335 -6.21 0.54 3.19
CA ALA A 335 -5.63 1.77 3.69
C ALA A 335 -5.72 2.90 2.65
N THR A 336 -5.82 4.14 3.12
CA THR A 336 -5.81 5.36 2.32
C THR A 336 -4.79 6.34 2.88
N ASP A 337 -4.08 7.05 2.01
CA ASP A 337 -3.24 8.19 2.38
C ASP A 337 -3.97 9.54 2.24
N ASN A 338 -5.23 9.53 1.79
CA ASN A 338 -6.05 10.72 1.61
C ASN A 338 -6.84 11.05 2.91
N PRO A 339 -6.48 12.14 3.63
CA PRO A 339 -7.12 12.51 4.89
C PRO A 339 -8.57 12.97 4.71
N GLU A 340 -8.86 13.74 3.65
CA GLU A 340 -10.21 14.26 3.38
C GLU A 340 -11.19 13.13 3.05
N LEU A 341 -10.73 12.13 2.30
CA LEU A 341 -11.53 10.94 2.04
C LEU A 341 -11.87 10.19 3.34
N PHE A 342 -10.90 10.05 4.24
CA PHE A 342 -11.11 9.43 5.54
C PHE A 342 -12.05 10.25 6.44
N LEU A 343 -11.94 11.59 6.42
CA LEU A 343 -12.86 12.47 7.15
C LEU A 343 -14.30 12.28 6.68
N ARG A 344 -14.55 12.34 5.38
CA ARG A 344 -15.89 12.12 4.81
C ARG A 344 -16.45 10.76 5.18
N PHE A 345 -15.61 9.73 5.22
CA PHE A 345 -15.99 8.41 5.69
C PHE A 345 -16.45 8.41 7.14
N VAL A 346 -15.64 8.98 8.04
CA VAL A 346 -15.97 9.05 9.46
C VAL A 346 -17.24 9.88 9.69
N GLU A 347 -17.40 11.00 9.00
CA GLU A 347 -18.61 11.85 9.07
C GLU A 347 -19.86 11.09 8.62
N ARG A 348 -19.80 10.42 7.46
CA ARG A 348 -20.92 9.59 6.99
C ARG A 348 -21.23 8.45 7.93
N LEU A 349 -20.21 7.83 8.54
CA LEU A 349 -20.38 6.77 9.52
C LEU A 349 -21.11 7.27 10.77
N VAL A 350 -20.80 8.48 11.25
CA VAL A 350 -21.50 9.10 12.39
C VAL A 350 -22.94 9.45 12.02
N THR A 351 -23.18 10.06 10.86
CA THR A 351 -24.54 10.40 10.40
C THR A 351 -25.43 9.17 10.27
N ASN A 352 -24.86 8.03 9.89
CA ASN A 352 -25.57 6.76 9.74
C ASN A 352 -25.46 5.84 10.97
N LEU A 353 -24.93 6.32 12.11
CA LEU A 353 -24.69 5.45 13.26
C LEU A 353 -25.99 4.88 13.85
N GLU A 354 -27.07 5.66 13.84
CA GLU A 354 -28.37 5.26 14.39
C GLU A 354 -29.15 4.30 13.49
N SER A 355 -28.82 4.21 12.20
CA SER A 355 -29.45 3.23 11.29
C SER A 355 -28.92 1.80 11.52
N ARG A 356 -27.77 1.66 12.18
CA ARG A 356 -27.21 0.37 12.58
C ARG A 356 -27.96 -0.20 13.79
N ALA A 357 -28.01 -1.53 13.91
CA ALA A 357 -28.69 -2.18 15.03
C ALA A 357 -28.04 -1.84 16.37
N HIS A 358 -28.86 -1.58 17.40
CA HIS A 358 -28.38 -1.33 18.77
C HIS A 358 -28.10 -2.67 19.45
N ARG A 359 -27.14 -2.71 20.37
CA ARG A 359 -26.85 -3.88 21.22
C ARG A 359 -28.06 -4.43 22.02
N ASN A 360 -29.15 -3.66 22.12
CA ASN A 360 -30.39 -4.11 22.77
C ASN A 360 -31.26 -4.98 21.84
N ASN A 361 -31.09 -4.87 20.52
CA ASN A 361 -31.66 -5.79 19.54
C ASN A 361 -30.57 -6.80 19.17
N ARG A 362 -30.43 -7.85 19.99
CA ARG A 362 -29.27 -8.74 19.94
C ARG A 362 -29.12 -9.47 18.60
N ALA A 363 -30.21 -9.99 18.04
CA ALA A 363 -30.19 -10.71 16.77
C ALA A 363 -29.67 -9.84 15.61
N ALA A 364 -30.19 -8.62 15.47
CA ALA A 364 -29.74 -7.70 14.42
C ALA A 364 -28.35 -7.09 14.70
N TYR A 365 -27.99 -6.92 15.99
CA TYR A 365 -26.67 -6.44 16.38
C TYR A 365 -25.57 -7.47 16.12
N ASP A 366 -25.84 -8.75 16.39
CA ASP A 366 -24.87 -9.81 16.16
C ASP A 366 -24.71 -10.08 14.64
N SER A 367 -25.76 -9.91 13.83
CA SER A 367 -25.70 -10.15 12.38
C SER A 367 -24.96 -9.09 11.55
N GLN A 368 -24.66 -7.90 12.10
CA GLN A 368 -23.94 -6.85 11.38
C GLN A 368 -22.42 -6.92 11.65
N PRO A 369 -21.55 -6.57 10.69
CA PRO A 369 -20.10 -6.61 10.88
C PRO A 369 -19.62 -5.45 11.77
N TRP A 370 -18.48 -5.64 12.42
CA TRP A 370 -17.79 -4.55 13.13
C TRP A 370 -17.13 -3.57 12.14
N ILE A 371 -17.24 -2.27 12.40
CA ILE A 371 -16.54 -1.22 11.63
C ILE A 371 -15.47 -0.57 12.50
N PHE A 372 -14.25 -0.49 11.99
CA PHE A 372 -13.10 0.07 12.68
C PHE A 372 -12.49 1.22 11.85
N PRO A 373 -12.84 2.49 12.14
CA PRO A 373 -12.07 3.62 11.67
C PRO A 373 -10.73 3.65 12.41
N ILE A 374 -9.63 3.51 11.67
CA ILE A 374 -8.27 3.39 12.20
C ILE A 374 -7.45 4.58 11.71
N ILE A 375 -6.76 5.27 12.62
CA ILE A 375 -5.79 6.30 12.26
C ILE A 375 -4.41 5.77 12.64
N ASP A 376 -3.58 5.49 11.64
CA ASP A 376 -2.18 5.14 11.85
C ASP A 376 -1.31 6.40 11.92
N GLU A 377 -0.30 6.37 12.79
CA GLU A 377 0.58 7.49 13.10
C GLU A 377 -0.20 8.80 13.31
N ALA A 378 -1.06 8.84 14.34
CA ALA A 378 -2.06 9.90 14.55
C ALA A 378 -1.54 11.34 14.41
N LEU A 379 -0.29 11.63 14.83
CA LEU A 379 0.29 12.96 14.63
C LEU A 379 0.50 13.29 13.16
N CYS A 380 1.01 12.35 12.36
CA CYS A 380 1.20 12.53 10.92
C CYS A 380 -0.15 12.73 10.20
N ALA A 381 -1.15 11.93 10.59
CA ALA A 381 -2.52 12.11 10.11
C ALA A 381 -3.07 13.51 10.43
N PHE A 382 -2.89 14.00 11.65
CA PHE A 382 -3.43 15.32 12.01
C PHE A 382 -2.63 16.46 11.40
N ASP A 383 -1.32 16.29 11.22
CA ASP A 383 -0.48 17.28 10.55
C ASP A 383 -0.85 17.47 9.06
N SER A 384 -1.54 16.50 8.47
CA SER A 384 -2.07 16.59 7.11
C SER A 384 -3.45 17.26 7.02
N LEU A 385 -4.05 17.62 8.15
CA LEU A 385 -5.37 18.24 8.24
C LEU A 385 -5.28 19.69 8.71
N THR A 386 -6.25 20.52 8.29
CA THR A 386 -6.36 21.87 8.82
C THR A 386 -6.87 21.84 10.28
N LYS A 387 -6.63 22.92 11.02
CA LYS A 387 -7.17 23.04 12.38
C LYS A 387 -8.69 22.95 12.41
N GLU A 388 -9.36 23.52 11.41
CA GLU A 388 -10.82 23.47 11.24
C GLU A 388 -11.30 22.03 10.99
N ASP A 389 -10.60 21.25 10.17
CA ASP A 389 -10.93 19.84 9.96
C ASP A 389 -10.78 19.02 11.24
N ILE A 390 -9.72 19.26 12.02
CA ILE A 390 -9.48 18.53 13.27
C ILE A 390 -10.54 18.88 14.32
N GLU A 391 -10.77 20.17 14.57
CA GLU A 391 -11.63 20.65 15.66
C GLU A 391 -13.11 20.63 15.28
N GLY A 392 -13.45 20.96 14.04
CA GLY A 392 -14.82 21.08 13.54
C GLY A 392 -15.42 19.78 13.02
N ARG A 393 -14.60 18.85 12.50
CA ARG A 393 -15.10 17.64 11.80
C ARG A 393 -14.65 16.34 12.46
N LEU A 394 -13.34 16.13 12.62
CA LEU A 394 -12.78 14.87 13.12
C LEU A 394 -13.08 14.66 14.61
N ALA A 395 -12.75 15.64 15.46
CA ALA A 395 -12.89 15.48 16.90
C ALA A 395 -14.35 15.29 17.35
N PRO A 396 -15.35 16.01 16.83
CA PRO A 396 -16.75 15.74 17.12
C PRO A 396 -17.19 14.34 16.67
N SER A 397 -16.73 13.91 15.49
CA SER A 397 -17.07 12.59 14.97
C SER A 397 -16.49 11.47 15.83
N LEU A 398 -15.21 11.55 16.20
CA LEU A 398 -14.58 10.57 17.08
C LEU A 398 -15.19 10.54 18.49
N ARG A 399 -15.61 11.69 19.03
CA ARG A 399 -16.38 11.75 20.30
C ARG A 399 -17.74 11.03 20.19
N ALA A 400 -18.44 11.19 19.07
CA ALA A 400 -19.68 10.48 18.84
C ALA A 400 -19.46 8.95 18.78
N LEU A 401 -18.40 8.53 18.10
CA LEU A 401 -18.02 7.11 17.99
C LEU A 401 -17.52 6.53 19.33
N GLU A 402 -16.76 7.29 20.12
CA GLU A 402 -16.30 6.88 21.44
C GLU A 402 -17.46 6.65 22.41
N SER A 403 -18.42 7.58 22.47
CA SER A 403 -19.54 7.52 23.42
C SER A 403 -20.64 6.52 23.05
N ARG A 404 -20.90 6.30 21.74
CA ARG A 404 -22.04 5.51 21.25
C ARG A 404 -21.68 4.40 20.26
N GLY A 405 -20.49 4.43 19.66
CA GLY A 405 -20.12 3.54 18.56
C GLY A 405 -20.15 2.06 18.94
N HIS A 406 -19.63 1.68 20.11
CA HIS A 406 -19.59 0.27 20.53
C HIS A 406 -20.99 -0.34 20.66
N LYS A 407 -21.99 0.47 21.02
CA LYS A 407 -23.41 0.06 21.08
C LYS A 407 -24.00 -0.28 19.70
N ARG A 408 -23.27 0.02 18.62
CA ARG A 408 -23.64 -0.16 17.20
C ARG A 408 -22.56 -0.89 16.38
N LYS A 409 -21.64 -1.62 17.03
CA LYS A 409 -20.48 -2.30 16.43
C LYS A 409 -19.55 -1.36 15.62
N VAL A 410 -19.28 -0.16 16.14
CA VAL A 410 -18.30 0.79 15.57
C VAL A 410 -17.27 1.17 16.62
N LEU A 411 -15.97 1.00 16.35
CA LEU A 411 -14.91 1.27 17.32
C LEU A 411 -13.74 2.03 16.71
N PRO A 412 -13.54 3.31 17.06
CA PRO A 412 -12.38 4.05 16.60
C PRO A 412 -11.11 3.53 17.25
N CYS A 413 -10.06 3.44 16.44
CA CYS A 413 -8.75 2.95 16.85
C CYS A 413 -7.66 3.94 16.40
N LEU A 414 -6.64 4.09 17.24
CA LEU A 414 -5.54 5.02 17.02
C LEU A 414 -4.22 4.31 17.28
N LEU A 415 -3.29 4.47 16.35
CA LEU A 415 -1.90 4.04 16.53
C LEU A 415 -1.01 5.28 16.58
N THR A 416 -0.08 5.32 17.52
CA THR A 416 0.82 6.47 17.68
C THR A 416 2.08 6.08 18.44
N GLN A 417 3.04 7.00 18.47
CA GLN A 417 4.26 6.90 19.25
C GLN A 417 4.12 7.70 20.55
N ASN A 418 4.84 7.29 21.61
CA ASN A 418 4.74 7.96 22.91
C ASN A 418 5.12 9.47 22.84
N ALA A 419 6.13 9.81 22.03
CA ALA A 419 6.55 11.20 21.79
C ALA A 419 5.48 12.02 21.05
N GLN A 420 4.72 11.39 20.16
CA GLN A 420 3.67 12.06 19.38
C GLN A 420 2.50 12.48 20.26
N ILE A 421 2.15 11.68 21.28
CA ILE A 421 1.09 12.02 22.25
C ILE A 421 1.39 13.35 22.95
N GLN A 422 2.65 13.60 23.30
CA GLN A 422 3.04 14.88 23.91
C GLN A 422 2.98 16.03 22.89
N ASN A 423 3.33 15.78 21.63
CA ASN A 423 3.31 16.78 20.57
C ASN A 423 1.88 17.16 20.13
N LEU A 424 0.91 16.26 20.28
CA LEU A 424 -0.51 16.60 20.15
C LEU A 424 -0.93 17.72 21.12
N LYS A 425 -0.27 17.85 22.28
CA LYS A 425 -0.54 18.90 23.27
C LYS A 425 -0.05 20.29 22.81
N ALA A 426 1.15 20.34 22.24
CA ALA A 426 1.83 21.61 21.91
C ALA A 426 1.23 22.32 20.68
N ARG A 427 0.55 21.58 19.79
CA ARG A 427 -0.05 22.13 18.56
C ARG A 427 -1.44 22.72 18.73
N GLY A 428 -1.88 22.96 19.97
CA GLY A 428 -3.18 23.57 20.24
C GLY A 428 -4.38 22.64 20.00
N VAL A 429 -4.13 21.35 19.72
CA VAL A 429 -5.16 20.30 19.66
C VAL A 429 -5.57 19.90 21.09
N SER A 430 -6.02 20.89 21.85
CA SER A 430 -6.33 20.81 23.29
C SER A 430 -7.47 19.83 23.59
N THR A 431 -8.35 19.60 22.62
CA THR A 431 -9.55 18.75 22.70
C THR A 431 -9.25 17.27 22.91
N TRP A 432 -8.02 16.83 22.66
CA TRP A 432 -7.60 15.44 22.79
C TRP A 432 -7.00 15.09 24.16
N ASN A 433 -6.59 16.10 24.93
CA ASN A 433 -6.07 15.92 26.30
C ASN A 433 -7.15 15.79 27.37
N THR A 434 -8.38 16.22 27.11
CA THR A 434 -9.37 16.50 28.17
C THR A 434 -10.52 15.51 28.30
N GLY A 435 -10.65 14.50 27.42
CA GLY A 435 -11.72 13.50 27.60
C GLY A 435 -11.85 12.39 26.55
N VAL A 436 -11.37 12.58 25.31
CA VAL A 436 -11.57 11.57 24.25
C VAL A 436 -10.63 10.38 24.44
N LEU A 437 -9.31 10.63 24.50
CA LEU A 437 -8.32 9.58 24.69
C LEU A 437 -8.37 8.95 26.10
N SER A 438 -8.98 9.62 27.08
CA SER A 438 -9.12 9.05 28.43
C SER A 438 -10.11 7.88 28.48
N ASN A 439 -11.00 7.74 27.50
CA ASN A 439 -11.94 6.63 27.44
C ASN A 439 -11.45 5.47 26.56
N PHE A 440 -10.32 5.68 25.87
CA PHE A 440 -9.66 4.64 25.09
C PHE A 440 -8.95 3.67 26.04
N THR A 441 -8.97 2.40 25.66
CA THR A 441 -8.12 1.39 26.27
C THR A 441 -6.72 1.54 25.68
N HIS A 442 -5.72 1.77 26.53
CA HIS A 442 -4.36 2.02 26.10
C HIS A 442 -3.58 0.70 26.09
N ILE A 443 -2.93 0.41 24.98
CA ILE A 443 -1.99 -0.71 24.86
C ILE A 443 -0.62 -0.11 24.61
N ARG A 444 0.35 -0.40 25.48
CA ARG A 444 1.72 0.12 25.36
C ARG A 444 2.67 -0.99 24.99
N LEU A 445 3.49 -0.73 23.98
CA LEU A 445 4.45 -1.69 23.42
C LEU A 445 5.89 -1.20 23.66
N ASN A 446 6.77 -2.11 24.03
CA ASN A 446 8.22 -1.93 24.10
C ASN A 446 8.62 -0.68 24.89
N ASP A 447 9.33 0.26 24.26
CA ASP A 447 9.83 1.49 24.88
C ASP A 447 8.69 2.37 25.42
N ALA A 448 7.50 2.31 24.81
CA ALA A 448 6.34 3.04 25.30
C ALA A 448 5.80 2.47 26.62
N LEU A 449 5.99 1.17 26.86
CA LEU A 449 5.75 0.56 28.17
C LEU A 449 6.85 1.00 29.15
N ALA A 450 8.11 0.76 28.81
CA ALA A 450 9.25 1.05 29.68
C ALA A 450 9.26 2.51 30.17
N SER A 451 9.00 3.47 29.28
CA SER A 451 8.95 4.91 29.60
C SER A 451 7.72 5.35 30.41
N SER A 452 6.68 4.52 30.51
CA SER A 452 5.42 4.88 31.19
C SER A 452 5.32 4.33 32.61
N ILE A 453 6.23 3.43 33.00
CA ILE A 453 6.21 2.75 34.28
C ILE A 453 6.79 3.68 35.34
N THR A 454 6.03 3.87 36.43
CA THR A 454 6.47 4.67 37.57
C THR A 454 7.10 3.77 38.64
N ILE A 455 7.83 4.39 39.57
CA ILE A 455 8.34 3.69 40.77
C ILE A 455 7.19 3.06 41.57
N GLU A 456 6.04 3.71 41.61
CA GLU A 456 4.82 3.23 42.28
C GLU A 456 4.31 1.94 41.63
N ASP A 457 4.29 1.86 40.29
CA ASP A 457 3.90 0.64 39.56
C ASP A 457 4.82 -0.53 39.94
N THR A 458 6.15 -0.29 39.99
CA THR A 458 7.14 -1.33 40.35
C THR A 458 7.10 -1.73 41.82
N ASN A 459 6.69 -0.84 42.71
CA ASN A 459 6.54 -1.15 44.13
C ASN A 459 5.27 -1.97 44.39
N LEU A 460 4.22 -1.76 43.59
CA LEU A 460 2.98 -2.53 43.67
C LEU A 460 3.15 -3.95 43.12
N ASP A 461 4.01 -4.13 42.10
CA ASP A 461 4.33 -5.44 41.54
C ASP A 461 5.86 -5.62 41.34
N PRO A 462 6.57 -6.17 42.34
CA PRO A 462 8.00 -6.45 42.23
C PRO A 462 8.35 -7.47 41.13
N ALA A 463 7.40 -8.32 40.73
CA ALA A 463 7.62 -9.28 39.65
C ALA A 463 7.62 -8.58 38.29
N LEU A 464 6.77 -7.55 38.12
CA LEU A 464 6.79 -6.68 36.94
C LEU A 464 8.14 -5.95 36.80
N ALA A 465 8.69 -5.41 37.90
CA ALA A 465 9.99 -4.75 37.89
C ALA A 465 11.12 -5.68 37.40
N ALA A 466 11.20 -6.88 37.97
CA ALA A 466 12.19 -7.88 37.57
C ALA A 466 11.97 -8.37 36.13
N TYR A 467 10.72 -8.49 35.70
CA TYR A 467 10.36 -8.89 34.34
C TYR A 467 10.85 -7.87 33.30
N LEU A 468 10.71 -6.58 33.58
CA LEU A 468 11.15 -5.51 32.67
C LEU A 468 12.66 -5.41 32.57
N GLU A 469 13.37 -5.54 33.69
CA GLU A 469 14.84 -5.56 33.73
C GLU A 469 15.40 -6.74 32.91
N ILE A 470 14.82 -7.94 33.06
CA ILE A 470 15.28 -9.15 32.35
C ILE A 470 14.93 -9.12 30.85
N ASN A 471 13.85 -8.43 30.49
CA ASN A 471 13.34 -8.34 29.12
C ASN A 471 13.61 -6.97 28.50
N GLU A 472 14.56 -6.22 29.04
CA GLU A 472 15.11 -5.05 28.37
C GLU A 472 15.63 -5.45 26.98
N GLY A 473 15.30 -4.67 25.96
CA GLY A 473 15.67 -5.02 24.58
C GLY A 473 14.84 -6.17 23.98
N LYS A 474 13.75 -6.62 24.62
CA LYS A 474 12.81 -7.61 24.08
C LYS A 474 11.40 -7.05 23.89
N PHE A 475 10.57 -7.78 23.17
CA PHE A 475 9.18 -7.43 22.94
C PHE A 475 8.34 -7.56 24.22
N ILE A 476 7.88 -6.44 24.77
CA ILE A 476 7.10 -6.36 26.01
C ILE A 476 5.84 -5.51 25.80
N ALA A 477 4.72 -5.90 26.40
CA ALA A 477 3.45 -5.21 26.20
C ALA A 477 2.65 -5.11 27.51
N CYS A 478 1.85 -4.06 27.62
CA CYS A 478 0.85 -3.94 28.67
C CYS A 478 -0.46 -3.36 28.12
N ILE A 479 -1.52 -3.57 28.89
CA ILE A 479 -2.80 -2.88 28.72
C ILE A 479 -3.08 -2.04 29.96
N GLU A 480 -3.56 -0.82 29.77
CA GLU A 480 -4.06 0.01 30.87
C GLU A 480 -5.55 -0.24 31.05
N LYS A 481 -5.95 -0.53 32.28
CA LYS A 481 -7.36 -0.67 32.66
C LYS A 481 -7.72 0.29 33.77
N ASP A 482 -8.92 0.85 33.68
CA ASP A 482 -9.50 1.61 34.77
C ASP A 482 -9.78 0.68 35.96
N SER A 483 -9.33 1.08 37.15
CA SER A 483 -9.63 0.46 38.43
C SER A 483 -10.20 1.49 39.40
N ALA A 484 -10.73 1.04 40.54
CA ALA A 484 -11.20 1.92 41.60
C ALA A 484 -10.12 2.87 42.15
N ARG A 485 -8.83 2.57 41.93
CA ARG A 485 -7.68 3.38 42.36
C ARG A 485 -7.03 4.18 41.23
N GLY A 486 -7.68 4.26 40.06
CA GLY A 486 -7.12 4.85 38.85
C GLY A 486 -6.70 3.78 37.82
N ARG A 487 -5.94 4.19 36.80
CA ARG A 487 -5.51 3.26 35.75
C ARG A 487 -4.37 2.37 36.21
N VAL A 488 -4.55 1.06 36.09
CA VAL A 488 -3.55 0.04 36.41
C VAL A 488 -2.98 -0.51 35.11
N LYS A 489 -1.66 -0.66 35.07
CA LYS A 489 -0.96 -1.32 33.96
C LYS A 489 -0.92 -2.81 34.21
N ILE A 490 -1.46 -3.60 33.28
CA ILE A 490 -1.44 -5.05 33.35
C ILE A 490 -0.52 -5.55 32.23
N ALA A 491 0.58 -6.20 32.60
CA ALA A 491 1.46 -6.83 31.61
C ALA A 491 0.69 -7.93 30.87
N ILE A 492 0.91 -8.03 29.57
CA ILE A 492 0.28 -9.03 28.70
C ILE A 492 1.36 -9.68 27.84
N LYS A 493 1.05 -10.86 27.29
CA LYS A 493 1.93 -11.47 26.29
C LYS A 493 1.98 -10.58 25.05
N HIS A 494 3.19 -10.30 24.54
CA HIS A 494 3.35 -9.42 23.39
C HIS A 494 2.62 -10.00 22.16
N PRO A 495 1.63 -9.31 21.57
CA PRO A 495 0.73 -9.92 20.57
C PRO A 495 1.41 -10.29 19.26
N SER A 496 2.53 -9.64 18.91
CA SER A 496 3.21 -9.87 17.64
C SER A 496 4.45 -10.79 17.72
N HIS A 497 5.02 -11.00 18.91
CA HIS A 497 6.33 -11.64 19.07
C HIS A 497 6.48 -12.22 20.48
N HIS A 498 5.96 -13.42 20.73
CA HIS A 498 6.14 -14.07 22.02
C HIS A 498 7.61 -14.44 22.26
N GLY A 499 8.27 -13.78 23.24
CA GLY A 499 9.61 -14.14 23.74
C GLY A 499 10.78 -13.83 22.80
N GLN A 500 10.59 -13.05 21.74
CA GLN A 500 11.65 -12.70 20.79
C GLN A 500 12.38 -11.39 21.18
N SER A 501 13.63 -11.25 20.76
CA SER A 501 14.43 -10.05 20.98
C SER A 501 14.05 -8.94 20.01
N LEU A 502 14.13 -7.66 20.41
CA LEU A 502 13.81 -6.50 19.54
C LEU A 502 14.68 -6.40 18.29
N ILE A 503 15.78 -7.16 18.23
CA ILE A 503 16.71 -7.20 17.10
C ILE A 503 16.13 -8.05 15.94
N ASP A 504 15.17 -8.93 16.21
CA ASP A 504 14.42 -9.65 15.18
C ASP A 504 13.36 -8.71 14.59
N THR A 505 13.66 -8.13 13.43
CA THR A 505 12.81 -7.13 12.75
C THR A 505 11.57 -7.72 12.06
N CYS A 506 11.32 -9.02 12.17
CA CYS A 506 10.24 -9.71 11.48
C CYS A 506 9.43 -10.62 12.43
N PRO A 507 8.09 -10.48 12.46
CA PRO A 507 7.23 -11.44 13.14
C PRO A 507 7.40 -12.82 12.50
N ARG A 508 7.82 -13.80 13.31
CA ARG A 508 7.95 -15.20 12.84
C ARG A 508 6.61 -15.95 12.81
N SER A 509 5.59 -15.45 13.50
CA SER A 509 4.22 -15.96 13.42
C SER A 509 3.53 -15.36 12.20
N GLY A 510 2.87 -16.20 11.40
CA GLY A 510 2.08 -15.75 10.26
C GLY A 510 1.10 -14.65 10.68
N ILE A 511 1.06 -13.57 9.91
CA ILE A 511 0.11 -12.49 10.11
C ILE A 511 -1.30 -13.08 10.00
N THR A 512 -2.10 -13.00 11.07
CA THR A 512 -3.50 -13.45 11.05
C THR A 512 -4.23 -12.66 9.95
N GLY A 513 -4.67 -13.34 8.89
CA GLY A 513 -5.52 -12.72 7.88
C GLY A 513 -6.84 -12.28 8.51
N LEU A 514 -7.22 -11.03 8.34
CA LEU A 514 -8.52 -10.52 8.78
C LEU A 514 -9.54 -10.81 7.68
N GLU A 515 -10.67 -11.44 8.04
CA GLU A 515 -11.77 -11.62 7.11
C GLU A 515 -12.52 -10.28 6.96
N LEU A 516 -12.65 -9.80 5.72
CA LEU A 516 -13.26 -8.50 5.44
C LEU A 516 -14.73 -8.68 5.07
N ALA A 517 -15.60 -7.86 5.67
CA ALA A 517 -17.00 -7.79 5.27
C ALA A 517 -17.19 -6.86 4.05
N ALA A 518 -18.36 -6.93 3.41
CA ALA A 518 -18.72 -6.00 2.35
C ALA A 518 -19.04 -4.59 2.90
N PRO A 519 -18.57 -3.51 2.24
CA PRO A 519 -18.87 -2.15 2.68
C PRO A 519 -20.36 -1.83 2.51
N PRO A 520 -21.02 -1.22 3.52
CA PRO A 520 -22.40 -0.73 3.40
C PRO A 520 -22.56 0.33 2.30
N ALA A 521 -23.76 0.41 1.72
CA ALA A 521 -24.07 1.33 0.62
C ALA A 521 -23.84 2.83 0.94
N TYR A 522 -23.87 3.22 2.23
CA TYR A 522 -23.63 4.61 2.64
C TYR A 522 -22.14 4.98 2.70
N PHE A 523 -21.21 4.03 2.56
CA PHE A 523 -19.79 4.34 2.49
C PHE A 523 -19.49 5.22 1.26
N PRO A 524 -18.54 6.17 1.33
CA PRO A 524 -18.05 6.84 0.13
C PRO A 524 -17.62 5.81 -0.92
N ARG A 525 -17.91 6.07 -2.21
CA ARG A 525 -17.62 5.12 -3.29
C ARG A 525 -16.12 4.83 -3.38
N GLU A 526 -15.32 5.84 -3.12
CA GLU A 526 -13.87 5.81 -3.13
C GLU A 526 -13.30 4.97 -1.97
N ILE A 527 -13.99 4.92 -0.81
CA ILE A 527 -13.65 3.98 0.26
C ILE A 527 -14.08 2.56 -0.11
N ALA A 528 -15.29 2.39 -0.65
CA ALA A 528 -15.77 1.08 -1.07
C ALA A 528 -14.86 0.44 -2.13
N SER A 529 -14.27 1.23 -3.03
CA SER A 529 -13.30 0.74 -4.02
C SER A 529 -12.00 0.20 -3.40
N LEU A 530 -11.61 0.63 -2.20
CA LEU A 530 -10.41 0.10 -1.51
C LEU A 530 -10.57 -1.37 -1.12
N PHE A 531 -11.81 -1.87 -1.00
CA PHE A 531 -12.11 -3.27 -0.71
C PHE A 531 -12.08 -4.16 -1.97
N GLY A 532 -11.56 -3.65 -3.10
CA GLY A 532 -11.52 -4.40 -4.36
C GLY A 532 -12.90 -4.58 -5.01
N VAL A 533 -13.89 -3.78 -4.60
CA VAL A 533 -15.27 -3.85 -5.09
C VAL A 533 -15.39 -3.10 -6.42
N SER A 534 -14.91 -3.70 -7.50
CA SER A 534 -15.31 -3.30 -8.85
C SER A 534 -16.70 -3.86 -9.13
N ALA A 535 -17.74 -3.00 -9.01
CA ALA A 535 -19.11 -3.26 -9.42
C ALA A 535 -19.79 -4.51 -8.83
N TRP A 536 -20.59 -4.31 -7.76
CA TRP A 536 -21.62 -5.29 -7.40
C TRP A 536 -22.74 -5.24 -8.44
N GLY A 537 -22.58 -6.06 -9.48
CA GLY A 537 -23.69 -6.63 -10.23
C GLY A 537 -24.27 -7.80 -9.45
N GLY A 538 -25.52 -7.67 -9.03
CA GLY A 538 -26.27 -8.72 -8.32
C GLY A 538 -27.75 -8.36 -8.27
N ASN A 539 -28.50 -8.94 -9.21
CA ASN A 539 -29.93 -8.75 -9.45
C ASN A 539 -30.81 -8.91 -8.19
N GLY A 540 -31.81 -8.03 -8.06
CA GLY A 540 -32.89 -8.16 -7.08
C GLY A 540 -33.72 -6.88 -6.95
N GLU A 541 -34.59 -6.63 -7.93
CA GLU A 541 -35.80 -5.79 -7.91
C GLU A 541 -35.94 -4.71 -6.81
N ALA A 542 -35.58 -3.48 -7.17
CA ALA A 542 -36.39 -2.27 -6.94
C ALA A 542 -35.71 -1.09 -7.64
N ALA A 543 -35.79 -1.07 -8.98
CA ALA A 543 -35.53 0.14 -9.74
C ALA A 543 -36.67 1.13 -9.46
N VAL A 544 -36.57 1.86 -8.35
CA VAL A 544 -37.32 3.11 -8.21
C VAL A 544 -36.58 4.14 -9.05
N SER A 545 -37.19 4.43 -10.20
CA SER A 545 -36.81 5.52 -11.10
C SER A 545 -36.73 6.84 -10.34
N LEU A 546 -35.51 7.29 -10.01
CA LEU A 546 -35.23 8.67 -9.62
C LEU A 546 -34.70 9.44 -10.83
N THR A 547 -35.53 9.50 -11.87
CA THR A 547 -35.48 10.60 -12.85
C THR A 547 -36.38 11.69 -12.30
N ASN A 548 -35.82 12.59 -11.48
CA ASN A 548 -36.27 13.95 -11.18
C ASN A 548 -35.65 14.38 -9.85
N LEU A 549 -34.46 14.98 -9.91
CA LEU A 549 -33.92 15.90 -8.90
C LEU A 549 -32.76 16.66 -9.56
N ASP A 550 -33.09 17.89 -9.96
CA ASP A 550 -32.26 19.08 -10.23
C ASP A 550 -30.81 18.88 -10.69
N GLN A 551 -30.58 19.23 -11.96
CA GLN A 551 -29.27 19.57 -12.50
C GLN A 551 -28.72 20.80 -11.76
N PRO A 552 -27.52 20.77 -11.18
CA PRO A 552 -26.81 22.00 -10.86
C PRO A 552 -26.18 22.56 -12.14
N GLU A 553 -26.43 23.84 -12.37
CA GLU A 553 -25.88 24.63 -13.48
C GLU A 553 -24.34 24.51 -13.54
N SER A 554 -23.85 24.37 -14.77
CA SER A 554 -22.43 24.40 -15.11
C SER A 554 -21.73 25.67 -14.61
N PRO A 555 -20.54 25.59 -14.00
CA PRO A 555 -19.78 26.77 -13.60
C PRO A 555 -19.26 27.54 -14.83
N PRO A 556 -19.09 28.86 -14.74
CA PRO A 556 -18.60 29.66 -15.86
C PRO A 556 -17.13 29.33 -16.17
N ALA A 557 -16.78 29.43 -17.45
CA ALA A 557 -15.43 29.26 -17.95
C ALA A 557 -14.48 30.29 -17.30
N LEU A 558 -13.38 29.80 -16.74
CA LEU A 558 -12.25 30.61 -16.31
C LEU A 558 -11.40 30.97 -17.53
N ASP A 559 -11.19 32.27 -17.74
CA ASP A 559 -10.23 32.84 -18.69
C ASP A 559 -8.82 32.37 -18.33
N CYS A 560 -8.16 31.72 -19.30
CA CYS A 560 -6.77 31.32 -19.24
C CYS A 560 -5.90 32.38 -19.94
N ASP A 561 -5.58 33.48 -19.27
CA ASP A 561 -4.55 34.43 -19.72
C ASP A 561 -3.62 34.78 -18.55
N GLU A 562 -2.61 33.94 -18.32
CA GLU A 562 -1.30 34.33 -17.79
C GLU A 562 -0.32 33.15 -17.97
N VAL A 563 0.31 33.08 -19.15
CA VAL A 563 1.44 32.16 -19.38
C VAL A 563 2.65 32.75 -18.66
N ALA A 564 2.95 32.24 -17.47
CA ALA A 564 4.17 32.56 -16.74
C ALA A 564 5.40 32.15 -17.59
N THR A 565 6.33 33.10 -17.76
CA THR A 565 7.61 32.87 -18.43
C THR A 565 8.42 31.77 -17.71
N PRO A 566 9.22 30.96 -18.45
CA PRO A 566 10.02 29.90 -17.84
C PRO A 566 11.09 30.51 -16.92
N SER A 567 11.01 30.18 -15.63
CA SER A 567 11.95 30.62 -14.60
C SER A 567 13.31 29.94 -14.81
N THR A 568 14.39 30.71 -14.78
CA THR A 568 15.73 30.14 -14.92
C THR A 568 16.11 29.32 -13.67
N PRO A 569 17.05 28.36 -13.76
CA PRO A 569 17.51 27.61 -12.58
C PRO A 569 17.99 28.50 -11.42
N ALA A 570 18.48 29.71 -11.72
CA ALA A 570 18.87 30.70 -10.72
C ALA A 570 17.66 31.31 -9.99
N ASP A 571 16.54 31.51 -10.69
CA ASP A 571 15.31 32.04 -10.11
C ASP A 571 14.64 31.01 -9.20
N LEU A 572 14.61 29.74 -9.62
CA LEU A 572 14.13 28.62 -8.82
C LEU A 572 15.00 28.40 -7.58
N ALA A 573 16.33 28.50 -7.73
CA ALA A 573 17.26 28.39 -6.61
C ALA A 573 16.97 29.48 -5.55
N LYS A 574 16.75 30.72 -5.99
CA LYS A 574 16.42 31.84 -5.10
C LYS A 574 15.04 31.68 -4.46
N GLN A 575 14.04 31.23 -5.21
CA GLN A 575 12.66 31.05 -4.74
C GLN A 575 12.55 29.97 -3.65
N TYR A 576 13.28 28.86 -3.81
CA TYR A 576 13.22 27.74 -2.88
C TYR A 576 14.36 27.73 -1.86
N GLY A 577 15.26 28.71 -1.88
CA GLY A 577 16.41 28.77 -0.96
C GLY A 577 17.41 27.63 -1.17
N LEU A 578 17.54 27.18 -2.42
CA LEU A 578 18.45 26.13 -2.88
C LEU A 578 19.66 26.75 -3.60
N THR A 579 20.71 25.96 -3.82
CA THR A 579 21.78 26.38 -4.74
C THR A 579 21.40 26.05 -6.18
N SER A 580 21.97 26.75 -7.16
CA SER A 580 21.75 26.42 -8.58
C SER A 580 22.18 25.00 -8.94
N LEU A 581 23.16 24.44 -8.21
CA LEU A 581 23.60 23.06 -8.34
C LEU A 581 22.51 22.07 -7.88
N ASP A 582 21.84 22.37 -6.76
CA ASP A 582 20.74 21.54 -6.23
C ASP A 582 19.56 21.53 -7.20
N VAL A 583 19.22 22.69 -7.78
CA VAL A 583 18.13 22.80 -8.77
C VAL A 583 18.45 22.04 -10.05
N SER A 584 19.69 22.13 -10.54
CA SER A 584 20.11 21.42 -11.75
C SER A 584 20.05 19.90 -11.55
N ALA A 585 20.54 19.39 -10.41
CA ALA A 585 20.46 17.97 -10.10
C ALA A 585 19.02 17.44 -9.95
N ILE A 586 18.09 18.30 -9.48
CA ILE A 586 16.67 17.95 -9.41
C ILE A 586 16.06 17.88 -10.81
N LEU A 587 16.38 18.82 -11.70
CA LEU A 587 15.90 18.83 -13.09
C LEU A 587 16.43 17.62 -13.87
N ASP A 588 17.74 17.35 -13.80
CA ASP A 588 18.37 16.21 -14.47
C ASP A 588 17.74 14.88 -14.02
N ALA A 589 17.42 14.75 -12.73
CA ALA A 589 16.80 13.54 -12.20
C ALA A 589 15.31 13.39 -12.54
N ILE A 590 14.59 14.49 -12.80
CA ILE A 590 13.23 14.45 -13.34
C ILE A 590 13.28 13.98 -14.80
N ASP A 591 14.21 14.52 -15.59
CA ASP A 591 14.43 14.13 -16.98
C ASP A 591 14.85 12.64 -17.09
N ASP A 592 15.63 12.14 -16.13
CA ASP A 592 16.04 10.73 -16.02
C ASP A 592 14.94 9.81 -15.43
N GLY A 593 13.77 10.34 -15.08
CA GLY A 593 12.63 9.57 -14.55
C GLY A 593 12.86 8.96 -13.16
N LEU A 594 13.76 9.54 -12.36
CA LEU A 594 14.10 9.04 -11.03
C LEU A 594 13.06 9.46 -9.98
N THR A 595 12.71 8.50 -9.11
CA THR A 595 11.78 8.73 -7.99
C THR A 595 12.41 9.61 -6.91
N MET A 596 11.62 10.55 -6.37
CA MET A 596 11.89 11.45 -5.23
C MET A 596 12.90 10.93 -4.17
N SER A 597 12.72 9.69 -3.72
CA SER A 597 13.57 9.10 -2.66
C SER A 597 15.04 9.02 -3.08
N LYS A 598 15.32 8.63 -4.32
CA LYS A 598 16.68 8.43 -4.81
C LYS A 598 17.36 9.76 -5.13
N THR A 599 16.64 10.65 -5.82
CA THR A 599 17.06 12.01 -6.19
C THR A 599 17.40 12.86 -4.98
N CYS A 600 16.52 12.88 -3.96
CA CYS A 600 16.77 13.63 -2.74
C CYS A 600 17.88 12.99 -1.91
N THR A 601 17.99 11.66 -1.86
CA THR A 601 19.03 11.02 -1.06
C THR A 601 20.42 11.29 -1.63
N GLU A 602 20.60 11.23 -2.96
CA GLU A 602 21.89 11.49 -3.61
C GLU A 602 22.28 12.98 -3.57
N ALA A 603 21.33 13.90 -3.78
CA ALA A 603 21.59 15.35 -3.68
C ALA A 603 21.84 15.83 -2.23
N ILE A 604 21.22 15.19 -1.23
CA ILE A 604 21.22 15.68 0.16
C ILE A 604 22.24 14.96 1.03
N ASN A 605 22.74 13.79 0.63
CA ASN A 605 23.82 13.09 1.34
C ASN A 605 25.12 13.92 1.45
N ALA A 606 25.25 15.03 0.72
CA ALA A 606 26.33 16.00 0.89
C ALA A 606 26.15 17.00 2.06
N THR A 607 24.95 17.20 2.63
CA THR A 607 24.75 18.14 3.76
C THR A 607 23.66 17.71 4.75
N LYS A 608 24.03 17.58 6.05
CA LYS A 608 23.16 17.27 7.21
C LYS A 608 22.15 18.38 7.56
N ASN A 609 21.42 18.96 6.61
CA ASN A 609 20.56 20.12 6.86
C ASN A 609 19.10 19.91 6.43
N SER A 610 18.21 19.67 7.41
CA SER A 610 16.78 19.32 7.22
C SER A 610 15.92 20.42 6.56
N LYS A 611 16.44 21.64 6.44
CA LYS A 611 15.78 22.74 5.72
C LYS A 611 15.95 22.60 4.20
N ARG A 612 17.14 22.24 3.70
CA ARG A 612 17.39 22.04 2.27
C ARG A 612 16.60 20.87 1.71
N TYR A 613 16.43 19.80 2.49
CA TYR A 613 15.58 18.66 2.11
C TYR A 613 14.13 19.06 1.83
N ARG A 614 13.55 19.88 2.70
CA ARG A 614 12.16 20.34 2.54
C ARG A 614 12.00 21.26 1.33
N ALA A 615 12.98 22.13 1.09
CA ALA A 615 13.01 22.99 -0.08
C ALA A 615 13.12 22.20 -1.40
N ALA A 616 14.03 21.22 -1.46
CA ALA A 616 14.21 20.35 -2.62
C ALA A 616 12.95 19.52 -2.93
N ARG A 617 12.31 18.96 -1.89
CA ARG A 617 11.04 18.23 -2.03
C ARG A 617 9.92 19.12 -2.55
N SER A 618 9.81 20.35 -2.05
CA SER A 618 8.80 21.31 -2.50
C SER A 618 8.98 21.69 -3.97
N LEU A 619 10.24 21.91 -4.41
CA LEU A 619 10.55 22.19 -5.81
C LEU A 619 10.22 21.00 -6.71
N TYR A 620 10.63 19.78 -6.36
CA TYR A 620 10.33 18.57 -7.15
C TYR A 620 8.82 18.39 -7.31
N GLN A 621 8.06 18.50 -6.20
CA GLN A 621 6.60 18.37 -6.23
C GLN A 621 5.94 19.42 -7.13
N SER A 622 6.46 20.65 -7.15
CA SER A 622 5.96 21.73 -8.00
C SER A 622 6.30 21.56 -9.48
N LEU A 623 7.36 20.82 -9.83
CA LEU A 623 7.78 20.59 -11.22
C LEU A 623 7.16 19.32 -11.82
N THR A 624 6.79 18.36 -11.00
CA THR A 624 6.12 17.11 -11.43
C THR A 624 4.59 17.17 -11.40
N ALA A 625 4.02 18.20 -10.76
CA ALA A 625 2.60 18.53 -10.81
C ALA A 625 2.33 19.40 -12.05
#